data_AF-A0A1I4G374-F1
#
_entry.id   AF-A0A1I4G374-F1
#
_cell.length_a   1.000
_cell.length_b   1.000
_cell.length_c   1.000
_cell.angle_alpha   90.00
_cell.angle_beta   90.00
_cell.angle_gamma   90.00
#
_symmetry.space_group_name_H-M   'P 1'
#
loop_
_entity.id
_entity.type
_entity.pdbx_description
1 polymer ?
#
loop_
_entity_poly.entity_id
_entity_poly.type
_entity_poly.pdbx_seq_one_letter_code
_entity_poly.pdbx_strand_id
1 'polypeptide(L)' 'MKHHSGGGTKFNDEQMEWLRMIRDHIINSFHIERDDLESNPFDAKGGLGKMYKLFGDDMDNLINELNEVLAA' A
#
# COMPACT_ATOMS: atom_id res chain seq x y z
N MET A 1 -10.78 -4.41 -24.21
CA MET A 1 -10.04 -4.28 -22.95
C MET A 1 -10.81 -3.30 -22.08
N LYS A 2 -11.55 -3.81 -21.09
CA LYS A 2 -12.37 -2.98 -20.21
C LYS A 2 -11.45 -2.34 -19.17
N HIS A 3 -11.08 -1.08 -19.39
CA HIS A 3 -10.50 -0.24 -18.35
C HIS A 3 -11.67 0.35 -17.53
N HIS A 4 -12.09 -0.36 -16.50
CA HIS A 4 -12.88 0.16 -15.37
C HIS A 4 -11.92 0.08 -14.18
N SER A 5 -11.67 1.08 -13.34
CA SER A 5 -12.26 2.40 -13.15
C SER A 5 -11.21 3.24 -12.43
N GLY A 6 -10.91 4.43 -12.91
CA GLY A 6 -9.90 5.30 -12.29
C GLY A 6 -10.36 6.76 -12.23
N GLY A 7 -11.66 7.01 -12.04
CA GLY A 7 -12.16 8.30 -11.58
C GLY A 7 -11.85 8.55 -10.10
N GLY A 8 -10.80 7.92 -9.57
CA GLY A 8 -10.34 8.05 -8.18
C GLY A 8 -9.48 9.29 -8.04
N THR A 9 -9.67 10.03 -6.96
CA THR A 9 -8.82 11.13 -6.54
C THR A 9 -7.35 10.77 -6.73
N LYS A 10 -6.57 11.64 -7.40
CA LYS A 10 -5.11 11.51 -7.45
C LYS A 10 -4.61 11.33 -6.02
N PHE A 11 -3.90 10.24 -5.74
CA PHE A 11 -3.19 10.09 -4.48
C PHE A 11 -2.31 11.32 -4.24
N ASN A 12 -2.33 11.83 -3.02
CA ASN A 12 -1.42 12.91 -2.64
C ASN A 12 0.02 12.38 -2.54
N ASP A 13 0.99 13.29 -2.37
CA ASP A 13 2.41 12.93 -2.35
C ASP A 13 2.74 11.90 -1.26
N GLU A 14 2.08 11.99 -0.11
CA GLU A 14 2.31 11.09 1.02
C GLU A 14 1.73 9.69 0.76
N GLN A 15 0.53 9.59 0.20
CA GLN A 15 -0.06 8.33 -0.26
C GLN A 15 0.82 7.68 -1.34
N MET A 16 1.35 8.47 -2.27
CA MET A 16 2.26 7.99 -3.32
C MET A 16 3.60 7.50 -2.76
N GLU A 17 4.15 8.16 -1.73
CA GLU A 17 5.34 7.69 -1.02
C GLU A 17 5.09 6.32 -0.38
N TRP A 18 3.96 6.15 0.28
CA TRP A 18 3.57 4.87 0.89
C TRP A 18 3.38 3.75 -0.13
N LEU A 19 2.72 4.02 -1.25
CA LEU A 19 2.57 3.04 -2.33
C LEU A 19 3.92 2.58 -2.90
N ARG A 20 4.91 3.49 -2.99
CA ARG A 20 6.27 3.14 -3.42
C ARG A 20 6.98 2.26 -2.40
N MET A 21 6.90 2.58 -1.11
CA MET A 21 7.49 1.77 -0.05
C MET A 21 6.90 0.35 -0.03
N ILE A 22 5.57 0.23 -0.15
CA ILE A 22 4.89 -1.07 -0.22
C ILE A 22 5.34 -1.86 -1.45
N ARG A 23 5.38 -1.21 -2.62
CA ARG A 23 5.88 -1.84 -3.85
C ARG A 23 7.31 -2.37 -3.68
N ASP A 24 8.20 -1.55 -3.13
CA ASP A 24 9.61 -1.93 -2.95
C ASP A 24 9.74 -3.08 -1.94
N HIS A 25 8.91 -3.12 -0.90
CA HIS A 25 8.83 -4.25 0.02
C HIS A 25 8.40 -5.52 -0.72
N ILE A 26 7.26 -5.51 -1.41
CA ILE A 26 6.73 -6.68 -2.14
C ILE A 26 7.72 -7.21 -3.19
N ILE A 27 8.41 -6.32 -3.92
CA ILE A 27 9.44 -6.75 -4.90
C ILE A 27 10.57 -7.54 -4.22
N ASN A 28 10.89 -7.24 -2.96
CA ASN A 28 11.97 -7.89 -2.21
C ASN A 28 11.51 -9.10 -1.38
N SER A 29 10.28 -9.09 -0.85
CA SER A 29 9.74 -10.11 0.07
C SER A 29 8.60 -10.97 -0.50
N PHE A 30 8.17 -10.71 -1.74
CA PHE A 30 7.05 -11.34 -2.47
C PHE A 30 5.63 -11.02 -1.96
N HIS A 31 5.44 -10.62 -0.71
CA HIS A 31 4.16 -10.07 -0.26
C HIS A 31 4.37 -9.11 0.93
N ILE A 32 3.32 -8.39 1.32
CA ILE A 32 3.25 -7.64 2.58
C ILE A 32 2.00 -8.05 3.39
N GLU A 33 2.11 -8.22 4.71
CA GLU A 33 0.97 -8.32 5.64
C GLU A 33 0.84 -7.06 6.50
N ARG A 34 -0.23 -6.98 7.30
CA ARG A 34 -0.40 -5.87 8.24
C ARG A 34 0.72 -5.78 9.27
N ASP A 35 1.25 -6.92 9.72
CA ASP A 35 2.32 -6.97 10.72
C ASP A 35 3.65 -6.41 10.19
N ASP A 36 3.88 -6.49 8.87
CA ASP A 36 5.04 -5.87 8.23
C ASP A 36 4.98 -4.34 8.30
N LEU A 37 3.79 -3.74 8.42
CA LEU A 37 3.62 -2.29 8.59
C LEU A 37 4.07 -1.80 9.98
N GLU A 38 4.22 -2.69 10.95
CA GLU A 38 4.80 -2.39 12.26
C GLU A 38 6.32 -2.56 12.29
N SER A 39 6.94 -2.82 11.14
CA SER A 39 8.39 -2.97 10.97
C SER A 39 8.99 -1.85 10.11
N ASN A 40 10.31 -1.68 10.21
CA ASN A 40 11.06 -0.73 9.37
C ASN A 40 10.92 -1.08 7.89
N PRO A 41 10.63 -0.11 6.99
CA PRO A 41 10.59 1.35 7.20
C PRO A 41 9.23 1.97 7.54
N PHE A 42 8.18 1.18 7.67
CA PHE A 42 6.82 1.65 7.88
C PHE A 42 6.60 2.20 9.30
N ASP A 43 7.15 1.52 10.32
CA ASP A 43 7.09 1.94 11.72
C ASP A 43 7.61 3.38 11.93
N ALA A 44 8.72 3.73 11.29
CA ALA A 44 9.34 5.06 11.32
C ALA A 44 8.46 6.14 10.69
N LYS A 45 7.48 5.75 9.87
CA LYS A 45 6.50 6.62 9.23
C LYS A 45 5.13 6.59 9.93
N GLY A 46 5.01 5.88 11.06
CA GLY A 46 3.79 5.77 11.86
C GLY A 46 2.99 4.47 11.65
N GLY A 47 3.57 3.49 10.94
CA GLY A 47 3.12 2.12 10.85
C GLY A 47 1.67 1.94 10.39
N LEU A 48 0.98 0.93 10.94
CA LEU A 48 -0.40 0.61 10.58
C LEU A 48 -1.34 1.81 10.80
N GLY A 49 -1.11 2.59 11.86
CA GLY A 49 -1.90 3.79 12.14
C GLY A 49 -1.78 4.86 11.04
N LYS A 50 -0.58 5.02 10.47
CA LYS A 50 -0.39 5.94 9.33
C LYS A 50 -1.04 5.42 8.06
N MET A 51 -0.91 4.13 7.78
CA MET A 51 -1.58 3.49 6.63
C MET A 51 -3.10 3.70 6.70
N TYR A 52 -3.71 3.45 7.87
CA TYR A 52 -5.14 3.69 8.08
C TYR A 52 -5.51 5.17 7.92
N LYS A 53 -4.68 6.11 8.39
CA LYS A 53 -4.93 7.55 8.17
C LYS A 53 -4.90 7.95 6.69
N LEU A 54 -4.07 7.29 5.89
CA LEU A 54 -3.89 7.61 4.47
C LEU A 54 -4.93 6.97 3.56
N PHE A 55 -5.32 5.73 3.85
CA PHE A 55 -6.16 4.92 2.96
C PHE A 55 -7.50 4.52 3.59
N GLY A 56 -7.69 4.78 4.89
CA GLY A 56 -8.93 4.49 5.61
C GLY A 56 -9.28 3.01 5.60
N ASP A 57 -10.58 2.75 5.50
CA ASP A 57 -11.13 1.40 5.49
C ASP A 57 -10.77 0.61 4.21
N ASP A 58 -10.31 1.29 3.15
CA ASP A 58 -9.88 0.65 1.89
C ASP A 58 -8.43 0.11 1.94
N MET A 59 -7.70 0.35 3.04
CA MET A 59 -6.32 -0.12 3.21
C MET A 59 -6.15 -1.62 2.94
N ASP A 60 -7.07 -2.45 3.43
CA ASP A 60 -6.94 -3.90 3.31
C ASP A 60 -7.14 -4.37 1.87
N ASN A 61 -8.11 -3.76 1.18
CA ASN A 61 -8.34 -4.02 -0.24
C ASN A 61 -7.12 -3.60 -1.06
N LEU A 62 -6.53 -2.45 -0.72
CA LEU A 62 -5.32 -1.95 -1.38
C LEU A 62 -4.13 -2.90 -1.17
N ILE A 63 -3.90 -3.41 0.04
CA ILE A 63 -2.82 -4.38 0.32
C ILE A 63 -3.02 -5.65 -0.51
N ASN A 64 -4.25 -6.18 -0.55
CA ASN A 64 -4.57 -7.38 -1.33
C ASN A 64 -4.34 -7.14 -2.83
N GLU A 65 -4.84 -6.03 -3.38
CA GLU A 65 -4.64 -5.68 -4.80
C GLU A 65 -3.15 -5.51 -5.13
N LEU A 66 -2.38 -4.84 -4.28
CA LEU A 66 -0.95 -4.65 -4.51
C LEU A 66 -0.17 -5.96 -4.45
N ASN A 67 -0.48 -6.84 -3.49
CA ASN A 67 0.10 -8.18 -3.44
C ASN A 67 -0.24 -8.98 -4.70
N GLU A 68 -1.49 -8.99 -5.14
CA GLU A 68 -1.91 -9.71 -6.35
C GLU A 68 -1.26 -9.17 -7.64
N VAL A 69 -1.18 -7.84 -7.79
CA VAL A 69 -0.66 -7.22 -9.02
C VAL A 69 0.86 -7.25 -9.08
N LEU A 70 1.57 -7.14 -7.95
CA LEU A 70 3.02 -7.00 -7.93
C LEU A 70 3.76 -8.32 -7.64
N ALA A 71 3.10 -9.31 -7.05
CA ALA A 71 3.69 -10.64 -6.84
C ALA A 71 3.44 -11.63 -8.00
N ALA A 72 2.60 -11.25 -8.98
CA ALA A 72 2.26 -12.06 -10.16
C ALA A 72 3.27 -11.98 -11.31
#